data_AF-A0AAW5KIU1-F1
#
_entry.id   AF-A0AAW5KIU1-F1
#
_cell.length_a   1.000
_cell.length_b   1.000
_cell.length_c   1.000
_cell.angle_alpha   90.00
_cell.angle_beta   90.00
_cell.angle_gamma   90.00
#
_symmetry.space_group_name_H-M   'P 1'
#
loop_
_entity.id
_entity.type
_entity.pdbx_description
1 polymer ?
#
loop_
_entity_poly.entity_id
_entity_poly.type
_entity_poly.pdbx_seq_one_letter_code
_entity_poly.pdbx_strand_id
1 'polypeptide(L)'
;HYLDNSATTQVWPEVADLVREVLVERYGNPSSLHSKGLEAELLMKSAAADLARILNCAPEELYFTSGGTEANNRAILSGYESRRRRATGVVTTAFEHSSVLEPVQYLAERQGAQAVFVAPDGEGHIRRADVLERVDENTALVSLM
;
A
#
# COMPACT_ATOMS: atom_id res chain seq x y z
N HIS A 1 -21.21 13.54 18.56
CA HIS A 1 -20.29 12.43 18.24
C HIS A 1 -19.94 12.52 16.76
N TYR A 2 -18.66 12.37 16.41
CA TYR A 2 -18.25 12.16 15.03
C TYR A 2 -18.34 10.66 14.75
N LEU A 3 -19.03 10.26 13.68
CA LEU A 3 -19.37 8.84 13.40
C LEU A 3 -18.91 8.43 11.99
N ASP A 4 -17.86 9.06 11.47
CA ASP A 4 -17.31 8.83 10.13
C ASP A 4 -15.82 8.48 10.19
N ASN A 5 -15.45 7.63 11.15
CA ASN A 5 -14.06 7.25 11.38
C ASN A 5 -13.45 6.39 10.27
N SER A 6 -14.28 5.81 9.41
CA SER A 6 -13.84 5.10 8.20
C SER A 6 -13.29 6.05 7.13
N ALA A 7 -13.69 7.33 7.12
CA ALA A 7 -13.12 8.33 6.23
C ALA A 7 -11.79 8.88 6.78
N THR A 8 -11.73 9.20 8.07
CA THR A 8 -10.50 9.63 8.75
C THR A 8 -10.64 9.58 10.27
N THR A 9 -9.53 9.66 11.01
CA THR A 9 -9.52 9.63 12.48
C THR A 9 -8.94 10.89 13.07
N GLN A 10 -9.41 11.27 14.26
CA GLN A 10 -8.76 12.29 15.06
C GLN A 10 -7.40 11.74 15.53
N VAL A 11 -6.35 12.50 15.29
CA VAL A 11 -5.01 12.16 15.76
C VAL A 11 -4.96 12.13 17.29
N TRP A 12 -4.23 11.18 17.86
CA TRP A 12 -3.96 11.17 19.30
C TRP A 12 -3.07 12.36 19.69
N PRO A 13 -3.30 13.02 20.84
CA PRO A 13 -2.49 14.16 21.27
C PRO A 13 -0.99 13.87 21.29
N GLU A 14 -0.60 12.67 21.72
CA GLU A 14 0.81 12.26 21.82
C GLU A 14 1.47 12.15 20.44
N VAL A 15 0.70 11.75 19.41
CA VAL A 15 1.19 11.72 18.03
C VAL A 15 1.35 13.13 17.49
N ALA A 16 0.42 14.04 17.78
CA ALA A 16 0.53 15.45 17.38
C ALA A 16 1.74 16.13 18.04
N ASP A 17 1.99 15.84 19.32
CA ASP A 17 3.15 16.35 20.06
C ASP A 17 4.47 15.84 19.47
N LEU A 18 4.56 14.55 19.16
CA LEU A 18 5.74 13.96 18.52
C LEU A 18 5.99 14.57 17.14
N VAL A 19 4.94 14.75 16.32
CA VAL A 19 5.07 15.38 15.00
C VAL A 19 5.59 16.81 15.14
N ARG A 20 5.10 17.59 16.10
CA ARG A 20 5.61 18.94 16.39
C ARG A 20 7.10 18.89 16.79
N GLU A 21 7.47 17.99 17.70
CA GLU A 21 8.87 17.82 18.12
C GLU A 21 9.77 17.50 16.93
N VAL A 22 9.37 16.57 16.08
CA VAL A 22 10.13 16.21 14.87
C VAL A 22 10.31 17.40 13.94
N LEU A 23 9.24 18.19 13.73
CA LEU A 23 9.26 19.35 12.84
C LEU A 23 10.08 20.53 13.38
N VAL A 24 10.08 20.78 14.70
CA VAL A 24 10.69 21.97 15.30
C VAL A 24 12.09 21.69 15.83
N GLU A 25 12.30 20.52 16.42
CA GLU A 25 13.53 20.22 17.18
C GLU A 25 14.44 19.27 16.38
N ARG A 26 13.86 18.26 15.74
CA ARG A 26 14.57 17.16 15.05
C ARG A 26 14.46 17.21 13.52
N TYR A 27 14.41 18.43 12.97
CA TYR A 27 14.19 18.75 11.55
C TYR A 27 15.35 18.38 10.59
N GLY A 28 16.34 17.61 11.04
CA GLY A 28 17.52 17.30 10.25
C GLY A 28 17.19 16.48 9.01
N ASN A 29 17.98 16.65 7.94
CA ASN A 29 17.88 15.78 6.77
C ASN A 29 18.49 14.40 7.11
N PRO A 30 17.72 13.29 7.08
CA PRO A 30 18.21 11.96 7.44
C PRO A 30 19.34 11.45 6.54
N SER A 31 19.58 12.06 5.38
CA SER A 31 20.71 11.72 4.49
C SER A 31 22.01 12.46 4.85
N SER A 32 22.00 13.31 5.89
CA SER A 32 23.17 14.11 6.28
C SER A 32 23.98 13.45 7.40
N LEU A 33 25.31 13.47 7.28
CA LEU A 33 26.22 12.80 8.23
C LEU A 33 26.47 13.56 9.55
N HIS A 34 25.98 14.80 9.66
CA HIS A 34 26.11 15.57 10.90
C HIS A 34 25.10 15.12 11.96
N SER A 35 25.31 15.52 13.22
CA SER A 35 24.50 15.08 14.37
C SER A 35 22.99 15.16 14.16
N LYS A 36 22.49 16.29 13.65
CA LYS A 36 21.05 16.46 13.35
C LYS A 36 20.50 15.51 12.29
N GLY A 37 21.31 15.12 11.30
CA GLY A 37 20.89 14.19 10.25
C GLY A 37 20.86 12.76 10.78
N LEU A 38 21.88 12.38 11.56
CA LEU A 38 21.91 11.09 12.26
C LEU A 38 20.73 10.94 13.22
N GLU A 39 20.35 11.99 13.94
CA GLU A 39 19.16 12.00 14.81
C GLU A 39 17.88 11.67 14.03
N ALA A 40 17.65 12.34 12.90
CA ALA A 40 16.49 12.08 12.04
C ALA A 40 16.52 10.67 11.44
N GLU A 41 17.69 10.18 11.03
CA GLU A 41 17.87 8.82 10.50
C GLU A 41 17.54 7.76 11.56
N LEU A 42 17.98 7.95 12.81
CA LEU A 42 17.69 7.04 13.92
C LEU A 42 16.19 7.00 14.24
N LEU A 43 15.49 8.14 14.18
CA LEU A 43 14.03 8.18 14.32
C LEU A 43 13.32 7.37 13.24
N MET A 44 13.70 7.55 11.98
CA MET A 44 13.14 6.80 10.85
C MET A 44 13.39 5.30 10.99
N LYS A 45 14.61 4.89 11.41
CA LYS A 45 14.95 3.48 11.66
C LYS A 45 14.15 2.89 12.82
N SER A 46 13.95 3.64 13.90
CA SER A 46 13.12 3.20 15.03
C SER A 46 11.67 2.98 14.59
N ALA A 47 11.10 3.93 13.84
CA ALA A 47 9.74 3.81 13.31
C ALA A 47 9.59 2.59 12.38
N ALA A 48 10.58 2.35 11.51
CA ALA A 48 10.60 1.17 10.64
C ALA A 48 10.68 -0.13 11.44
N ALA A 49 11.51 -0.19 12.48
CA ALA A 49 11.64 -1.38 13.33
C ALA A 49 10.34 -1.69 14.10
N ASP A 50 9.64 -0.67 14.59
CA ASP A 50 8.34 -0.85 15.24
C ASP A 50 7.27 -1.36 14.28
N LEU A 51 7.18 -0.77 13.08
CA LEU A 51 6.25 -1.25 12.05
C LEU A 51 6.57 -2.68 11.61
N ALA A 52 7.84 -3.01 11.43
CA ALA A 52 8.28 -4.36 11.03
C ALA A 52 7.86 -5.40 12.07
N ARG A 53 8.01 -5.07 13.35
CA ARG A 53 7.55 -5.93 14.46
C ARG A 53 6.03 -6.08 14.49
N ILE A 54 5.28 -5.00 14.25
CA ILE A 54 3.79 -5.05 14.22
C ILE A 54 3.31 -5.91 13.03
N LEU A 55 3.95 -5.78 11.88
CA LEU A 55 3.59 -6.47 10.64
C LEU A 55 4.24 -7.86 10.50
N ASN A 56 5.10 -8.25 11.43
CA ASN A 56 5.86 -9.50 11.41
C ASN A 56 6.65 -9.71 10.10
N CYS A 57 7.38 -8.67 9.67
CA CYS A 57 8.25 -8.68 8.50
C CYS A 57 9.66 -8.17 8.85
N ALA A 58 10.59 -8.29 7.90
CA ALA A 58 11.92 -7.70 8.04
C ALA A 58 11.87 -6.18 7.74
N PRO A 59 12.64 -5.33 8.44
CA PRO A 59 12.67 -3.90 8.19
C PRO A 59 13.00 -3.52 6.74
N GLU A 60 13.79 -4.34 6.05
CA GLU A 60 14.18 -4.16 4.64
C GLU A 60 13.01 -4.38 3.66
N GLU A 61 11.92 -5.00 4.13
CA GLU A 61 10.69 -5.21 3.35
C GLU A 61 9.74 -3.99 3.44
N LEU A 62 10.06 -2.99 4.27
CA LEU A 62 9.24 -1.80 4.48
C LEU A 62 9.71 -0.60 3.67
N TYR A 63 8.73 0.09 3.09
CA TYR A 63 8.91 1.37 2.43
C TYR A 63 7.87 2.35 2.92
N PHE A 64 8.31 3.52 3.41
CA PHE A 64 7.40 4.62 3.69
C PHE A 64 6.92 5.26 2.37
N THR A 65 5.62 5.53 2.31
CA THR A 65 4.95 6.25 1.22
C THR A 65 4.17 7.42 1.80
N SER A 66 3.64 8.30 0.94
CA SER A 66 2.75 9.40 1.34
C SER A 66 1.37 8.94 1.85
N GLY A 67 1.00 7.67 1.64
CA GLY A 67 -0.26 7.09 2.08
C GLY A 67 -0.68 5.85 1.30
N GLY A 68 -1.89 5.35 1.58
CA GLY A 68 -2.44 4.13 0.97
C GLY A 68 -2.59 4.21 -0.56
N THR A 69 -2.96 5.37 -1.10
CA THR A 69 -3.08 5.55 -2.56
C THR A 69 -1.75 5.34 -3.28
N GLU A 70 -0.65 5.93 -2.78
CA GLU A 70 0.68 5.73 -3.35
C GLU A 70 1.15 4.29 -3.16
N ALA A 71 0.92 3.69 -1.98
CA ALA A 71 1.32 2.32 -1.69
C ALA A 71 0.64 1.32 -2.66
N ASN A 72 -0.67 1.46 -2.86
CA ASN A 72 -1.45 0.60 -3.76
C ASN A 72 -1.00 0.77 -5.22
N ASN A 73 -0.82 2.01 -5.68
CA ASN A 73 -0.33 2.28 -7.03
C ASN A 73 1.06 1.67 -7.23
N ARG A 74 1.98 1.86 -6.28
CA ARG A 74 3.32 1.27 -6.35
C ARG A 74 3.23 -0.25 -6.41
N ALA A 75 2.48 -0.89 -5.52
CA ALA A 75 2.34 -2.35 -5.47
C ALA A 75 1.77 -2.93 -6.76
N ILE A 76 0.69 -2.33 -7.29
CA ILE A 76 -0.02 -2.83 -8.48
C ILE A 76 0.81 -2.59 -9.74
N LEU A 77 1.26 -1.35 -9.97
CA LEU A 77 1.96 -0.99 -11.20
C LEU A 77 3.33 -1.68 -11.28
N SER A 78 4.11 -1.68 -10.19
CA SER A 78 5.41 -2.35 -10.18
C SER A 78 5.29 -3.87 -10.12
N GLY A 79 4.28 -4.40 -9.41
CA GLY A 79 3.98 -5.82 -9.35
C GLY A 79 3.69 -6.38 -10.75
N TYR A 80 2.78 -5.74 -11.49
CA TYR A 80 2.49 -6.08 -12.88
C TYR A 80 3.73 -5.93 -13.78
N GLU A 81 4.42 -4.79 -13.74
CA GLU A 81 5.59 -4.53 -14.61
C GLU A 81 6.70 -5.57 -14.42
N SER A 82 6.91 -6.03 -13.18
CA SER A 82 7.92 -7.06 -12.87
C SER A 82 7.63 -8.43 -13.51
N ARG A 83 6.37 -8.70 -13.86
CA ARG A 83 5.90 -9.99 -14.39
C ARG A 83 5.38 -9.92 -15.84
N ARG A 84 5.11 -8.72 -16.37
CA ARG A 84 4.41 -8.53 -17.65
C ARG A 84 5.02 -9.21 -18.87
N ARG A 85 6.33 -9.51 -18.83
CA ARG A 85 7.03 -10.24 -19.90
C ARG A 85 6.67 -11.72 -19.95
N ARG A 86 6.12 -12.28 -18.87
CA ARG A 86 5.78 -13.70 -18.72
C ARG A 86 4.27 -13.93 -18.66
N ALA A 87 3.54 -13.00 -18.06
CA ALA A 87 2.14 -13.12 -17.73
C ALA A 87 1.50 -11.73 -17.84
N THR A 88 0.28 -11.62 -18.38
CA THR A 88 -0.42 -10.33 -18.54
C THR A 88 -1.73 -10.24 -17.75
N GLY A 89 -2.16 -11.32 -17.12
CA GLY A 89 -3.38 -11.39 -16.32
C GLY A 89 -3.27 -10.62 -15.01
N VAL A 90 -4.31 -9.90 -14.64
CA VAL A 90 -4.45 -9.25 -13.33
C VAL A 90 -5.82 -9.60 -12.77
N VAL A 91 -5.87 -10.16 -11.57
CA VAL A 91 -7.13 -10.52 -10.89
C VAL A 91 -7.34 -9.61 -9.68
N THR A 92 -8.52 -9.01 -9.58
CA THR A 92 -8.93 -8.18 -8.43
C THR A 92 -10.44 -8.30 -8.20
N THR A 93 -11.00 -7.66 -7.18
CA THR A 93 -12.46 -7.63 -6.97
C THR A 93 -13.10 -6.36 -7.53
N ALA A 94 -14.42 -6.38 -7.71
CA ALA A 94 -15.17 -5.24 -8.24
C ALA A 94 -15.52 -4.16 -7.19
N PHE A 95 -15.21 -4.37 -5.91
CA PHE A 95 -15.56 -3.46 -4.81
C PHE A 95 -14.35 -2.87 -4.08
N GLU A 96 -13.17 -2.99 -4.66
CA GLU A 96 -11.94 -2.40 -4.11
C GLU A 96 -12.03 -0.88 -4.02
N HIS A 97 -11.16 -0.28 -3.20
CA HIS A 97 -10.99 1.17 -3.19
C HIS A 97 -10.51 1.68 -4.56
N SER A 98 -10.82 2.94 -4.89
CA SER A 98 -10.44 3.55 -6.18
C SER A 98 -8.93 3.49 -6.45
N SER A 99 -8.11 3.57 -5.41
CA SER A 99 -6.64 3.42 -5.51
C SER A 99 -6.17 2.02 -5.92
N VAL A 100 -7.07 1.04 -6.08
CA VAL A 100 -6.82 -0.27 -6.68
C VAL A 100 -7.52 -0.38 -8.04
N LEU A 101 -8.81 -0.02 -8.12
CA LEU A 101 -9.58 -0.11 -9.36
C LEU A 101 -8.98 0.74 -10.49
N GLU A 102 -8.61 1.99 -10.21
CA GLU A 102 -8.06 2.91 -11.21
C GLU A 102 -6.72 2.45 -11.78
N PRO A 103 -5.71 2.04 -10.98
CA PRO A 103 -4.46 1.53 -11.56
C PRO A 103 -4.65 0.22 -12.32
N VAL A 104 -5.54 -0.69 -11.89
CA VAL A 104 -5.82 -1.91 -12.65
C VAL A 104 -6.48 -1.59 -13.99
N GLN A 105 -7.43 -0.64 -14.00
CA GLN A 105 -8.06 -0.16 -15.24
C GLN A 105 -7.05 0.53 -16.16
N TYR A 106 -6.15 1.36 -15.60
CA TYR A 106 -5.04 1.95 -16.34
C TYR A 106 -4.17 0.87 -17.00
N LEU A 107 -3.81 -0.19 -16.27
CA LEU A 107 -3.03 -1.30 -16.82
C LEU A 107 -3.76 -1.98 -17.98
N ALA A 108 -5.07 -2.20 -17.86
CA ALA A 108 -5.87 -2.81 -18.91
C ALA A 108 -5.93 -1.93 -20.18
N GLU A 109 -6.25 -0.65 -20.01
CA GLU A 109 -6.48 0.29 -21.12
C GLU A 109 -5.19 0.78 -21.79
N ARG A 110 -4.10 0.93 -21.02
CA ARG A 110 -2.87 1.58 -21.48
C ARG A 110 -1.68 0.63 -21.61
N GLN A 111 -1.67 -0.47 -20.86
CA GLN A 111 -0.52 -1.39 -20.76
C GLN A 111 -0.85 -2.82 -21.23
N GLY A 112 -2.06 -3.06 -21.73
CA GLY A 112 -2.49 -4.33 -22.30
C GLY A 112 -2.70 -5.45 -21.28
N ALA A 113 -2.92 -5.12 -20.01
CA ALA A 113 -3.21 -6.13 -18.98
C ALA A 113 -4.57 -6.79 -19.22
N GLN A 114 -4.65 -8.10 -19.01
CA GLN A 114 -5.90 -8.85 -19.02
C GLN A 114 -6.51 -8.82 -17.62
N ALA A 115 -7.23 -7.73 -17.31
CA ALA A 115 -7.82 -7.53 -15.99
C ALA A 115 -9.14 -8.31 -15.83
N VAL A 116 -9.28 -8.98 -14.69
CA VAL A 116 -10.50 -9.66 -14.25
C VAL A 116 -10.96 -9.06 -12.93
N PHE A 117 -12.19 -8.54 -12.92
CA PHE A 117 -12.85 -8.02 -11.73
C PHE A 117 -13.88 -9.04 -11.23
N VAL A 118 -13.59 -9.68 -10.11
CA VAL A 118 -14.49 -10.67 -9.47
C VAL A 118 -15.59 -9.92 -8.72
N ALA A 119 -16.83 -10.12 -9.16
CA ALA A 119 -17.99 -9.51 -8.51
C ALA A 119 -18.37 -10.29 -7.23
N PRO A 120 -18.79 -9.61 -6.17
CA PRO A 120 -19.35 -10.29 -5.00
C PRO A 120 -20.71 -10.89 -5.33
N ASP A 121 -21.16 -11.82 -4.48
CA ASP A 121 -22.55 -12.29 -4.51
C ASP A 121 -23.55 -11.21 -4.06
N GLY A 122 -24.84 -11.55 -4.06
CA GLY A 122 -25.91 -10.62 -3.67
C GLY A 122 -25.86 -10.16 -2.20
N GLU A 123 -25.04 -10.78 -1.36
CA GLU A 123 -24.82 -10.41 0.04
C GLU A 123 -23.51 -9.64 0.24
N GLY A 124 -22.73 -9.42 -0.82
CA GLY A 124 -21.45 -8.72 -0.76
C GLY A 124 -20.25 -9.61 -0.46
N HIS A 125 -20.38 -10.94 -0.52
CA HIS A 125 -19.29 -11.86 -0.24
C HIS A 125 -18.54 -12.28 -1.49
N ILE A 126 -17.23 -12.47 -1.36
CA ILE A 126 -16.38 -13.18 -2.34
C ILE A 126 -15.96 -14.50 -1.73
N ARG A 127 -16.25 -15.61 -2.42
CA ARG A 127 -15.71 -16.91 -2.01
C ARG A 127 -14.29 -17.03 -2.56
N ARG A 128 -13.41 -17.67 -1.80
CA ARG A 128 -12.03 -17.94 -2.23
C ARG A 128 -11.97 -18.63 -3.59
N ALA A 129 -12.91 -19.55 -3.87
CA ALA A 129 -13.02 -20.24 -5.15
C ALA A 129 -13.24 -19.27 -6.33
N ASP A 130 -14.06 -18.23 -6.15
CA ASP A 130 -14.38 -17.27 -7.22
C ASP A 130 -13.14 -16.50 -7.71
N VAL A 131 -12.15 -16.29 -6.82
CA VAL A 131 -10.85 -15.71 -7.16
C VAL A 131 -9.92 -16.76 -7.75
N LEU A 132 -9.77 -17.91 -7.08
CA LEU A 132 -8.82 -18.95 -7.49
C LEU A 132 -9.13 -19.54 -8.88
N GLU A 133 -10.40 -19.64 -9.26
CA GLU A 133 -10.83 -20.08 -10.60
C GLU A 133 -10.42 -19.11 -11.72
N ARG A 134 -10.04 -17.87 -11.37
CA ARG A 134 -9.55 -16.85 -12.32
C ARG A 134 -8.03 -16.75 -12.36
N VAL A 135 -7.34 -17.53 -11.54
CA VAL A 135 -5.87 -17.55 -11.50
C VAL A 135 -5.36 -18.71 -12.33
N ASP A 136 -4.48 -18.39 -13.28
CA ASP A 136 -3.83 -19.35 -14.17
C ASP A 136 -2.35 -19.01 -14.37
N GLU A 137 -1.69 -19.75 -15.25
CA GLU A 137 -0.28 -19.54 -15.62
C GLU A 137 0.01 -18.18 -16.29
N ASN A 138 -1.02 -17.50 -16.83
CA ASN A 138 -0.92 -16.16 -17.38
C ASN A 138 -1.21 -15.06 -16.34
N THR A 139 -1.46 -15.41 -15.07
CA THR A 139 -1.74 -14.42 -14.02
C THR A 139 -0.46 -13.84 -13.46
N ALA A 140 -0.25 -12.53 -13.68
CA ALA A 140 0.90 -11.78 -13.21
C ALA A 140 0.74 -11.27 -11.77
N LEU A 141 -0.48 -10.88 -11.42
CA LEU A 141 -0.80 -10.25 -10.14
C LEU A 141 -2.23 -10.61 -9.71
N VAL A 142 -2.39 -10.90 -8.41
CA VAL A 142 -3.69 -10.92 -7.73
C VAL A 142 -3.65 -9.83 -6.66
N SER A 143 -4.64 -8.94 -6.65
CA SER A 143 -4.76 -7.85 -5.66
C SER A 143 -6.14 -7.84 -5.03
N LEU A 144 -6.21 -7.99 -3.71
CA LEU A 144 -7.43 -7.97 -2.90
C LEU A 144 -7.19 -7.08 -1.68
N MET A 145 -8.09 -6.15 -1.37
CA MET A 145 -7.99 -5.21 -0.23
C MET A 145 -9.20 -5.27 0.71
#